data_AF-A0A9N9NQ32-F1
#
_entry.id   AF-A0A9N9NQ32-F1
#
_cell.length_a   1.000
_cell.length_b   1.000
_cell.length_c   1.000
_cell.angle_alpha   90.00
_cell.angle_beta   90.00
_cell.angle_gamma   90.00
#
_symmetry.space_group_name_H-M   'P 1'
#
loop_
_entity.id
_entity.type
_entity.pdbx_description
1 polymer ?
#
loop_
_entity_poly.entity_id
_entity_poly.type
_entity_poly.pdbx_seq_one_letter_code
_entity_poly.pdbx_strand_id
1 'polypeptide(L)'
;MSELLNVFPCLNIYFWSTPASPYVSHTLVPQVLPPGSSLECSPRKFSRVLPPESFSKRPPLESSPEFSKLTRFSRKQRWTKEELDALTQGMRRYGTSWFLIKEHFGYNGGPLSKRKPVSLKDKARVELECRIKNKLPLGIFNKVKVHKNFKY
;
A
#
# COMPACT_ATOMS: atom_id res chain seq x y z
N MET A 1 -17.47 -35.18 37.73
CA MET A 1 -16.20 -34.50 38.04
C MET A 1 -16.12 -33.28 37.13
N SER A 2 -16.78 -32.23 37.58
CA SER A 2 -16.98 -30.96 36.90
C SER A 2 -15.93 -29.97 37.39
N GLU A 3 -15.66 -28.97 36.56
CA GLU A 3 -14.92 -27.72 36.86
C GLU A 3 -13.40 -27.72 36.60
N LEU A 4 -13.02 -27.24 35.41
CA LEU A 4 -11.85 -26.37 35.25
C LEU A 4 -12.26 -25.15 34.42
N LEU A 5 -12.61 -24.10 35.15
CA LEU A 5 -12.94 -22.79 34.62
C LEU A 5 -11.67 -22.05 34.17
N ASN A 6 -11.82 -21.48 32.97
CA ASN A 6 -11.15 -20.31 32.42
C ASN A 6 -10.40 -19.40 33.41
N VAL A 7 -9.11 -19.22 33.17
CA VAL A 7 -8.30 -18.15 33.76
C VAL A 7 -7.86 -17.23 32.61
N PHE A 8 -8.64 -16.17 32.38
CA PHE A 8 -8.26 -15.02 31.55
C PHE A 8 -8.10 -13.79 32.47
N PRO A 9 -6.88 -13.30 32.73
CA PRO A 9 -6.63 -11.90 33.08
C PRO A 9 -5.93 -11.27 31.85
N CYS A 10 -6.36 -10.15 31.27
CA CYS A 10 -6.41 -8.84 31.88
C CYS A 10 -7.32 -7.95 31.01
N LEU A 11 -8.49 -7.62 31.56
CA LEU A 11 -9.28 -6.45 31.19
C LEU A 11 -8.49 -5.21 31.65
N ASN A 12 -7.90 -4.46 30.72
CA ASN A 12 -7.45 -3.10 31.02
C ASN A 12 -8.50 -2.11 30.54
N ILE A 13 -9.45 -1.88 31.43
CA ILE A 13 -10.57 -0.94 31.30
C ILE A 13 -10.02 0.42 31.76
N TYR A 14 -9.53 1.24 30.83
CA TYR A 14 -9.33 2.66 31.13
C TYR A 14 -10.69 3.36 31.03
N PHE A 15 -11.41 3.25 32.15
CA PHE A 15 -12.59 4.02 32.51
C PHE A 15 -12.12 5.41 32.94
N TRP A 16 -12.28 6.42 32.08
CA TRP A 16 -12.14 7.82 32.44
C TRP A 16 -13.48 8.49 32.16
N SER A 17 -14.18 8.81 33.25
CA SER A 17 -15.40 9.59 33.24
C SER A 17 -15.10 11.06 32.93
N THR A 18 -16.01 11.61 32.12
CA THR A 18 -16.19 13.00 31.66
C THR A 18 -16.23 14.05 32.76
N PRO A 19 -16.06 15.33 32.40
CA PRO A 19 -17.27 16.17 32.43
C PRO A 19 -17.47 17.04 31.17
N ALA A 20 -18.75 17.37 30.98
CA ALA A 20 -19.30 18.24 29.95
C ALA A 20 -18.65 19.64 29.94
N SER A 21 -18.52 20.21 28.76
CA SER A 21 -18.37 21.66 28.56
C SER A 21 -19.40 22.13 27.54
N PRO A 22 -20.40 22.93 27.95
CA PRO A 22 -21.23 23.69 27.05
C PRO A 22 -20.65 25.09 26.93
N TYR A 23 -19.96 25.40 25.83
CA TYR A 23 -19.73 26.78 25.45
C TYR A 23 -20.19 27.04 24.02
N VAL A 24 -21.27 27.80 23.96
CA VAL A 24 -21.87 28.47 22.82
C VAL A 24 -20.92 29.58 22.36
N SER A 25 -20.69 29.74 21.05
CA SER A 25 -20.89 31.02 20.34
C SER A 25 -20.43 30.93 18.90
N HIS A 26 -21.32 31.40 18.03
CA HIS A 26 -21.18 31.54 16.60
C HIS A 26 -20.23 32.70 16.29
N THR A 27 -19.28 32.47 15.39
CA THR A 27 -18.69 33.55 14.60
C THR A 27 -18.62 33.11 13.14
N LEU A 28 -19.56 33.64 12.37
CA LEU A 28 -19.48 33.84 10.93
C LEU A 28 -18.16 34.53 10.60
N VAL A 29 -17.26 33.82 9.91
CA VAL A 29 -16.12 34.44 9.23
C VAL A 29 -16.43 34.51 7.73
N PRO A 30 -16.36 35.70 7.11
CA PRO A 30 -16.69 35.92 5.71
C PRO A 30 -15.83 35.11 4.72
N GLN A 31 -16.50 34.65 3.67
CA GLN A 31 -15.91 34.22 2.41
C GLN A 31 -15.04 35.34 1.81
N VAL A 32 -13.74 35.10 1.72
CA VAL A 32 -12.84 35.85 0.84
C VAL A 32 -12.33 34.87 -0.22
N LEU A 33 -12.93 34.96 -1.39
CA LEU A 33 -12.43 34.39 -2.65
C LEU A 33 -11.15 35.14 -3.06
N PRO A 34 -10.00 34.48 -3.25
CA PRO A 34 -8.94 35.03 -4.08
C PRO A 34 -9.30 34.86 -5.57
N PRO A 35 -9.27 35.94 -6.37
CA PRO A 35 -9.37 35.86 -7.82
C PRO A 35 -8.05 35.41 -8.44
N GLY A 36 -8.15 34.61 -9.50
CA GLY A 36 -7.22 34.62 -10.62
C GLY A 36 -5.73 34.40 -10.33
N SER A 37 -5.25 33.19 -10.58
CA SER A 37 -3.96 33.03 -11.25
C SER A 37 -3.95 31.72 -12.02
N SER A 38 -4.37 31.86 -13.28
CA SER A 38 -3.97 30.98 -14.36
C SER A 38 -2.44 30.84 -14.33
N LEU A 39 -1.95 29.71 -13.84
CA LEU A 39 -0.64 29.21 -14.23
C LEU A 39 -0.91 27.97 -15.07
N GLU A 40 -1.04 28.23 -16.38
CA GLU A 40 -0.75 27.24 -17.39
C GLU A 40 0.53 26.49 -16.98
N CYS A 41 0.37 25.21 -16.65
CA CYS A 41 1.48 24.28 -16.74
C CYS A 41 1.77 24.08 -18.22
N SER A 42 2.55 25.01 -18.78
CA SER A 42 3.11 24.93 -20.11
C SER A 42 3.72 23.52 -20.28
N PRO A 43 3.25 22.71 -21.24
CA PRO A 43 3.89 21.44 -21.52
C PRO A 43 5.33 21.76 -21.92
N ARG A 44 6.30 21.22 -21.16
CA ARG A 44 7.69 21.17 -21.61
C ARG A 44 7.68 20.36 -22.90
N LYS A 45 7.63 21.07 -24.04
CA LYS A 45 7.98 20.55 -25.35
C LYS A 45 9.38 20.00 -25.20
N PHE A 46 9.48 18.68 -25.03
CA PHE A 46 10.73 17.96 -25.17
C PHE A 46 11.07 17.97 -26.68
N SER A 47 11.48 19.12 -27.18
CA SER A 47 12.16 19.23 -28.46
C SER A 47 13.57 18.71 -28.25
N ARG A 48 13.71 17.39 -28.06
CA ARG A 48 14.95 16.71 -28.40
C ARG A 48 14.84 16.38 -29.87
N VAL A 49 15.33 17.32 -30.68
CA VAL A 49 15.81 17.03 -32.02
C VAL A 49 16.78 15.87 -31.88
N LEU A 50 16.34 14.67 -32.25
CA LEU A 50 17.21 13.54 -32.49
C LEU A 50 17.89 13.82 -33.84
N PRO A 51 19.21 13.91 -33.89
CA PRO A 51 19.91 13.84 -35.17
C PRO A 51 19.64 12.45 -35.78
N PRO A 52 19.19 12.36 -37.04
CA PRO A 52 19.33 11.13 -37.80
C PRO A 52 20.80 10.97 -38.18
N GLU A 53 21.19 9.72 -38.45
CA GLU A 53 22.45 9.32 -39.08
C GLU A 53 23.72 9.32 -38.20
N SER A 54 23.99 8.16 -37.61
CA SER A 54 25.11 7.35 -38.13
C SER A 54 25.06 5.95 -37.50
N PHE A 55 24.48 5.01 -38.24
CA PHE A 55 24.67 3.59 -37.99
C PHE A 55 26.09 3.20 -38.39
N SER A 56 27.08 3.65 -37.60
CA SER A 56 28.42 3.09 -37.63
C SER A 56 28.35 1.72 -36.96
N LYS A 57 28.56 0.72 -37.81
CA LYS A 57 28.77 -0.71 -37.53
C LYS A 57 29.43 -0.90 -36.16
N ARG A 58 28.66 -1.33 -35.15
CA ARG A 58 29.28 -1.84 -33.92
C ARG A 58 29.86 -3.23 -34.21
N PRO A 59 31.12 -3.50 -33.83
CA PRO A 59 31.71 -4.82 -33.97
C PRO A 59 30.93 -5.85 -33.14
N PRO A 60 30.76 -7.09 -33.63
CA PRO A 60 30.30 -8.21 -32.81
C PRO A 60 31.37 -8.53 -31.77
N LEU A 61 31.30 -7.91 -30.60
CA LEU A 61 32.25 -8.12 -29.51
C LEU A 61 31.65 -9.10 -28.50
N GLU A 62 32.23 -10.29 -28.57
CA GLU A 62 32.04 -11.46 -27.71
C GLU A 62 32.11 -11.14 -26.20
N SER A 63 31.22 -11.81 -25.47
CA SER A 63 31.39 -12.33 -24.09
C SER A 63 32.32 -11.59 -23.12
N SER A 64 32.02 -10.33 -22.79
CA SER A 64 32.59 -9.70 -21.57
C SER A 64 31.79 -10.11 -20.31
N PRO A 65 32.42 -10.69 -19.26
CA PRO A 65 31.75 -11.10 -18.01
C PRO A 65 31.26 -9.92 -17.13
N GLU A 66 31.54 -8.68 -17.52
CA GLU A 66 31.13 -7.46 -16.80
C GLU A 66 29.62 -7.14 -16.89
N PHE A 67 28.90 -7.68 -17.89
CA PHE A 67 27.44 -7.44 -18.01
C PHE A 67 26.57 -8.16 -16.97
N SER A 68 27.14 -9.11 -16.21
CA SER A 68 26.43 -9.86 -15.18
C SER A 68 25.97 -8.99 -13.99
N LYS A 69 26.52 -7.78 -13.82
CA LYS A 69 26.18 -6.86 -12.72
C LYS A 69 24.91 -6.04 -12.99
N LEU A 70 24.43 -5.94 -14.24
CA LEU A 70 23.25 -5.14 -14.61
C LEU A 70 21.91 -5.88 -14.45
N THR A 71 21.90 -7.18 -14.12
CA THR A 71 20.67 -7.95 -13.92
C THR A 71 20.20 -7.99 -12.46
N ARG A 72 20.82 -7.21 -11.56
CA ARG A 72 20.35 -7.02 -10.17
C ARG A 72 19.03 -6.25 -10.05
N PHE A 73 18.35 -5.97 -11.16
CA PHE A 73 16.91 -5.75 -11.15
C PHE A 73 16.22 -7.03 -10.70
N SER A 74 16.20 -7.22 -9.38
CA SER A 74 15.61 -8.33 -8.66
C SER A 74 14.25 -8.64 -9.30
N ARG A 75 14.14 -9.83 -9.88
CA ARG A 75 12.89 -10.39 -10.38
C ARG A 75 11.94 -10.51 -9.19
N LYS A 76 11.21 -9.43 -8.89
CA LYS A 76 10.21 -9.41 -7.81
C LYS A 76 9.27 -10.58 -8.05
N GLN A 77 9.23 -11.53 -7.12
CA GLN A 77 8.38 -12.71 -7.28
C GLN A 77 6.93 -12.26 -7.41
N ARG A 78 6.30 -12.64 -8.54
CA ARG A 78 4.89 -12.38 -8.83
C ARG A 78 4.02 -13.03 -7.76
N TRP A 79 2.87 -12.42 -7.47
CA TRP A 79 1.89 -12.97 -6.54
C TRP A 79 1.09 -14.06 -7.24
N THR A 80 0.99 -15.23 -6.62
CA THR A 80 0.14 -16.32 -7.12
C THR A 80 -1.32 -16.08 -6.73
N LYS A 81 -2.25 -16.75 -7.40
CA LYS A 81 -3.67 -16.67 -7.06
C LYS A 81 -3.97 -17.17 -5.65
N GLU A 82 -3.31 -18.26 -5.24
CA GLU A 82 -3.42 -18.83 -3.90
C GLU A 82 -2.94 -17.85 -2.81
N GLU A 83 -1.82 -17.16 -3.04
CA GLU A 83 -1.32 -16.14 -2.12
C GLU A 83 -2.32 -14.97 -1.97
N LEU A 84 -2.94 -14.55 -3.08
CA LEU A 84 -3.92 -13.46 -3.07
C LEU A 84 -5.23 -13.86 -2.39
N ASP A 85 -5.68 -15.08 -2.60
CA ASP A 85 -6.86 -15.61 -1.94
C ASP A 85 -6.62 -15.73 -0.42
N ALA A 86 -5.50 -16.30 -0.01
CA ALA A 86 -5.10 -16.37 1.40
C ALA A 86 -4.98 -14.97 2.03
N LEU A 87 -4.42 -13.99 1.32
CA LEU A 87 -4.39 -12.59 1.78
C LEU A 87 -5.81 -12.02 1.96
N THR A 88 -6.70 -12.26 1.00
CA THR A 88 -8.09 -11.77 1.03
C THR A 88 -8.87 -12.40 2.19
N GLN A 89 -8.74 -13.71 2.38
CA GLN A 89 -9.32 -14.43 3.51
C GLN A 89 -8.75 -13.97 4.84
N GLY A 90 -7.43 -13.78 4.93
CA GLY A 90 -6.76 -13.25 6.11
C GLY A 90 -7.23 -11.85 6.48
N MET A 91 -7.38 -10.96 5.49
CA MET A 91 -7.94 -9.62 5.71
C MET A 91 -9.41 -9.65 6.13
N ARG A 92 -10.17 -10.65 5.66
CA ARG A 92 -11.56 -10.85 6.07
C ARG A 92 -11.65 -11.23 7.55
N ARG A 93 -10.78 -12.13 8.02
CA ARG A 93 -10.75 -12.62 9.40
C ARG A 93 -10.08 -11.66 10.40
N TYR A 94 -8.89 -11.16 10.05
CA TYR A 94 -8.01 -10.42 10.97
C TYR A 94 -7.86 -8.93 10.63
N GLY A 95 -8.48 -8.44 9.55
CA GLY A 95 -8.39 -7.05 9.13
C GLY A 95 -7.01 -6.66 8.61
N THR A 96 -6.36 -5.67 9.23
CA THR A 96 -5.03 -5.18 8.83
C THR A 96 -3.89 -5.69 9.71
N SER A 97 -4.14 -6.75 10.50
CA SER A 97 -3.13 -7.37 11.37
C SER A 97 -2.22 -8.30 10.56
N TRP A 98 -1.27 -7.71 9.82
CA TRP A 98 -0.41 -8.44 8.87
C TRP A 98 0.40 -9.58 9.49
N PHE A 99 0.81 -9.43 10.76
CA PHE A 99 1.53 -10.46 11.51
C PHE A 99 0.65 -11.69 11.76
N LEU A 100 -0.58 -11.49 12.26
CA LEU A 100 -1.53 -12.59 12.49
C LEU A 100 -1.90 -13.30 11.19
N ILE A 101 -2.11 -12.54 10.10
CA ILE A 101 -2.37 -13.14 8.79
C ILE A 101 -1.19 -14.01 8.35
N LYS A 102 0.03 -13.52 8.51
CA LYS A 102 1.24 -14.26 8.15
C LYS A 102 1.44 -15.50 9.02
N GLU A 103 1.13 -15.42 10.31
CA GLU A 103 1.22 -16.54 11.23
C GLU A 103 0.22 -17.63 10.84
N HIS A 104 -1.07 -17.32 10.74
CA HIS A 104 -2.10 -18.32 10.45
C HIS A 104 -2.03 -18.91 9.04
N PHE A 105 -1.72 -18.12 8.01
CA PHE A 105 -1.68 -18.58 6.62
C PHE A 105 -0.27 -18.94 6.11
N GLY A 106 0.75 -18.71 6.93
CA GLY A 106 2.14 -19.02 6.63
C GLY A 106 2.72 -20.16 7.45
N TYR A 107 2.01 -20.64 8.48
CA TYR A 107 2.41 -21.81 9.28
C TYR A 107 2.43 -23.09 8.44
N ASN A 108 3.32 -24.03 8.77
CA ASN A 108 3.45 -25.34 8.11
C ASN A 108 3.54 -25.32 6.58
N GLY A 109 4.20 -24.33 6.00
CA GLY A 109 4.34 -24.26 4.54
C GLY A 109 3.08 -23.76 3.81
N GLY A 110 2.18 -23.08 4.51
CA GLY A 110 0.98 -22.48 3.91
C GLY A 110 1.25 -21.50 2.76
N PRO A 111 0.20 -21.02 2.07
CA PRO A 111 0.32 -20.21 0.86
C PRO A 111 1.19 -18.97 1.03
N LEU A 112 1.19 -18.37 2.22
CA LEU A 112 1.95 -17.16 2.53
C LEU A 112 3.31 -17.44 3.20
N SER A 113 3.75 -18.70 3.29
CA SER A 113 5.00 -19.13 3.97
C SER A 113 6.24 -18.37 3.51
N LYS A 114 6.36 -18.10 2.20
CA LYS A 114 7.52 -17.43 1.59
C LYS A 114 7.52 -15.91 1.73
N ARG A 115 6.37 -15.30 2.08
CA ARG A 115 6.18 -13.84 2.11
C ARG A 115 6.41 -13.26 3.50
N LYS A 116 6.81 -11.99 3.55
CA LYS A 116 6.98 -11.23 4.81
C LYS A 116 5.72 -10.41 5.12
N PRO A 117 5.43 -10.08 6.40
CA PRO A 117 4.30 -9.22 6.77
C PRO A 117 4.26 -7.89 6.01
N VAL A 118 5.42 -7.27 5.81
CA VAL A 118 5.55 -6.01 5.05
C VAL A 118 5.10 -6.19 3.59
N SER A 119 5.45 -7.31 2.96
CA SER A 119 5.05 -7.57 1.57
C SER A 119 3.54 -7.76 1.41
N LEU A 120 2.86 -8.32 2.43
CA LEU A 120 1.40 -8.42 2.46
C LEU A 120 0.75 -7.04 2.52
N LYS A 121 1.26 -6.16 3.41
CA LYS A 121 0.82 -4.76 3.51
C LYS A 121 0.99 -4.02 2.19
N ASP A 122 2.17 -4.11 1.59
CA ASP A 122 2.47 -3.45 0.31
C ASP A 122 1.57 -3.96 -0.81
N LYS A 123 1.31 -5.28 -0.85
CA LYS A 123 0.41 -5.84 -1.85
C LYS A 123 -1.02 -5.36 -1.66
N ALA A 124 -1.53 -5.35 -0.42
CA ALA A 124 -2.88 -4.88 -0.12
C ALA A 124 -3.05 -3.39 -0.49
N ARG A 125 -2.02 -2.57 -0.29
CA ARG A 125 -2.00 -1.17 -0.74
C ARG A 125 -2.03 -1.04 -2.26
N VAL A 126 -1.20 -1.79 -2.97
CA VAL A 126 -1.19 -1.78 -4.44
C VAL A 126 -2.53 -2.27 -5.02
N GLU A 127 -3.14 -3.30 -4.43
CA GLU A 127 -4.47 -3.78 -4.84
C GLU A 127 -5.55 -2.72 -4.63
N LEU A 128 -5.50 -2.00 -3.51
CA LEU A 128 -6.41 -0.89 -3.24
C LEU A 128 -6.26 0.22 -4.29
N GLU A 129 -5.04 0.68 -4.54
CA GLU A 129 -4.74 1.70 -5.55
C GLU A 129 -5.19 1.27 -6.95
N CYS A 130 -4.93 0.01 -7.32
CA CYS A 130 -5.34 -0.58 -8.59
C CYS A 130 -6.86 -0.59 -8.75
N ARG A 131 -7.62 -0.98 -7.71
CA ARG A 131 -9.08 -0.97 -7.71
C ARG A 131 -9.65 0.43 -7.82
N ILE A 132 -9.09 1.40 -7.09
CA ILE A 132 -9.48 2.82 -7.19
C ILE A 132 -9.29 3.31 -8.63
N LYS A 133 -8.10 3.07 -9.20
CA LYS A 133 -7.77 3.50 -10.57
C LYS A 133 -8.71 2.88 -11.61
N ASN A 134 -9.05 1.61 -11.45
CA ASN A 134 -9.93 0.88 -12.35
C ASN A 134 -11.43 1.03 -12.01
N LYS A 135 -11.78 1.87 -11.02
CA LYS A 135 -13.16 2.07 -10.53
C LYS A 135 -13.88 0.76 -10.15
N LEU A 136 -13.12 -0.20 -9.62
CA LEU A 136 -13.62 -1.48 -9.12
C LEU A 136 -14.04 -1.38 -7.65
N PRO A 137 -14.97 -2.23 -7.17
CA PRO A 137 -15.36 -2.24 -5.77
C PRO A 137 -14.17 -2.57 -4.86
N LEU A 138 -13.93 -1.70 -3.87
CA LEU A 138 -12.80 -1.79 -2.94
C LEU A 138 -12.89 -3.06 -2.08
N GLY A 139 -14.10 -3.47 -1.69
CA GLY A 139 -14.34 -4.66 -0.88
C GLY A 139 -13.55 -4.64 0.43
N ILE A 140 -12.92 -5.78 0.77
CA ILE A 140 -12.15 -5.90 2.02
C ILE A 140 -10.93 -4.99 2.08
N PHE A 141 -10.40 -4.54 0.93
CA PHE A 141 -9.22 -3.70 0.84
C PHE A 141 -9.46 -2.27 1.32
N ASN A 142 -10.72 -1.84 1.48
CA ASN A 142 -11.06 -0.54 2.05
C ASN A 142 -10.53 -0.33 3.48
N LYS A 143 -10.25 -1.43 4.21
CA LYS A 143 -9.68 -1.37 5.56
C LYS A 143 -8.21 -0.91 5.59
N VAL A 144 -7.51 -0.96 4.46
CA VAL A 144 -6.10 -0.58 4.39
C VAL A 144 -5.98 0.94 4.53
N LYS A 145 -5.29 1.38 5.59
CA LYS A 145 -4.98 2.79 5.79
C LYS A 145 -4.01 3.25 4.71
N VAL A 146 -4.48 4.10 3.79
CA VAL A 146 -3.60 4.87 2.91
C VAL A 146 -3.26 6.14 3.68
N HIS A 147 -1.97 6.38 3.93
CA HIS A 147 -1.58 7.70 4.40
C HIS A 147 -1.92 8.68 3.29
N LYS A 148 -2.95 9.50 3.51
CA LYS A 148 -3.23 10.64 2.65
C LYS A 148 -2.00 11.53 2.78
N ASN A 149 -1.18 11.58 1.74
CA ASN A 149 -0.20 12.64 1.63
C ASN A 149 -1.01 13.93 1.50
N PHE A 150 -1.20 14.62 2.62
CA PHE A 150 -1.73 15.97 2.64
C PHE A 150 -0.74 16.82 1.83
N LYS A 151 -1.08 17.05 0.57
CA LYS A 151 -0.46 18.11 -0.21
C LYS A 151 -1.22 19.38 0.15
N TYR A 152 -0.49 20.29 0.80
CA TYR A 152 -0.87 21.68 1.05
C TYR A 152 -0.86 22.46 -0.27
#